data_AF-A0A0E3SJA9-F1
#
_entry.id   AF-A0A0E3SJA9-F1
#
_cell.length_a   1.000
_cell.length_b   1.000
_cell.length_c   1.000
_cell.angle_alpha   90.00
_cell.angle_beta   90.00
_cell.angle_gamma   90.00
#
_symmetry.space_group_name_H-M   'P 1'
#
loop_
_entity.id
_entity.type
_entity.pdbx_description
1 polymer ?
#
loop_
_entity_poly.entity_id
_entity_poly.type
_entity_poly.pdbx_seq_one_letter_code
_entity_poly.pdbx_strand_id
1 'polypeptide(L)'
;MDYNLTITIDEDSLRDLHNNLFKLYVFKGSIVDNGKGAPLVWQCYGSKEYHSGSIIGWNEKYSAFISTQEIADKTTFVSESTKDILLGRKVTIDSSGTLSQPSDGQPGCIQINNSTADTDYTCGICQQDGNSKMVPMCAFPVLRGTQDTIIPIEKIAIYFATETINTGSVKESAAGKGIVIDLTDLKNRTASYALGKGWKVEDGGEGVTFEPNADLSSLLITVKSTAEIKKLAQERIARKI
;
A
#
# COMPACT_ATOMS: atom_id res chain seq x y z
N MET A 1 1.03 14.20 10.22
CA MET A 1 1.74 12.96 9.84
C MET A 1 1.55 12.00 10.98
N ASP A 2 0.85 10.90 10.72
CA ASP A 2 0.54 9.90 11.75
C ASP A 2 1.66 8.87 11.87
N TYR A 3 2.35 8.60 10.75
CA TYR A 3 3.47 7.66 10.66
C TYR A 3 4.62 8.25 9.84
N ASN A 4 5.84 7.81 10.14
CA ASN A 4 7.00 8.03 9.28
C ASN A 4 8.02 6.88 9.34
N LEU A 5 8.73 6.72 8.22
CA LEU A 5 9.97 5.96 8.12
C LEU A 5 11.10 6.91 7.73
N THR A 6 12.14 6.99 8.56
CA THR A 6 13.40 7.65 8.19
C THR A 6 14.32 6.66 7.51
N ILE A 7 14.89 7.05 6.37
CA ILE A 7 15.87 6.25 5.62
C ILE A 7 17.24 6.92 5.71
N THR A 8 18.19 6.22 6.30
CA THR A 8 19.61 6.62 6.32
C THR A 8 20.39 5.85 5.26
N ILE A 9 21.16 6.55 4.45
CA ILE A 9 21.97 5.94 3.37
C ILE A 9 23.40 6.43 3.58
N ASP A 10 24.38 5.52 3.56
CA ASP A 10 25.78 5.97 3.61
C ASP A 10 26.17 6.75 2.35
N GLU A 11 27.16 7.62 2.47
CA GLU A 11 27.51 8.59 1.44
C GLU A 11 27.96 7.94 0.12
N ASP A 12 28.73 6.85 0.19
CA ASP A 12 29.21 6.14 -0.99
C ASP A 12 28.04 5.46 -1.72
N SER A 13 27.16 4.78 -0.99
CA SER A 13 25.96 4.18 -1.56
C SER A 13 25.03 5.21 -2.17
N LEU A 14 24.82 6.35 -1.51
CA LEU A 14 23.96 7.42 -2.01
C LEU A 14 24.48 7.96 -3.34
N ARG A 15 25.79 8.25 -3.42
CA ARG A 15 26.46 8.69 -4.63
C ARG A 15 26.29 7.69 -5.77
N ASP A 16 26.49 6.40 -5.50
CA ASP A 16 26.39 5.37 -6.53
C ASP A 16 24.94 5.16 -7.01
N LEU A 17 23.96 5.16 -6.09
CA LEU A 17 22.55 5.11 -6.45
C LEU A 17 22.14 6.29 -7.34
N HIS A 18 22.59 7.51 -7.00
CA HIS A 18 22.31 8.72 -7.77
C HIS A 18 22.93 8.66 -9.17
N ASN A 19 24.21 8.30 -9.26
CA ASN A 19 24.94 8.20 -10.53
C ASN A 19 24.35 7.14 -11.47
N ASN A 20 23.77 6.08 -10.91
CA ASN A 20 23.14 5.01 -11.68
C ASN A 20 21.61 5.15 -11.79
N LEU A 21 21.06 6.33 -11.48
CA LEU A 21 19.64 6.68 -11.67
C LEU A 21 18.66 5.73 -10.94
N PHE A 22 19.08 5.16 -9.81
CA PHE A 22 18.18 4.38 -8.98
C PHE A 22 17.08 5.27 -8.39
N LYS A 23 15.87 4.73 -8.35
CA LYS A 23 14.70 5.30 -7.69
C LYS A 23 14.38 4.47 -6.45
N LEU A 24 13.78 5.13 -5.46
CA LEU A 24 13.26 4.47 -4.27
C LEU A 24 11.77 4.19 -4.46
N TYR A 25 11.41 2.91 -4.46
CA TYR A 25 10.03 2.45 -4.56
C TYR A 25 9.47 2.09 -3.19
N VAL A 26 8.21 2.48 -2.93
CA VAL A 26 7.51 2.24 -1.67
C VAL A 26 6.14 1.65 -1.95
N PHE A 27 5.81 0.60 -1.22
CA PHE A 27 4.54 -0.11 -1.29
C PHE A 27 3.93 -0.22 0.10
N LYS A 28 2.60 -0.40 0.16
CA LYS A 28 1.85 -0.54 1.41
C LYS A 28 1.13 -1.88 1.48
N GLY A 29 1.06 -2.44 2.67
CA GLY A 29 0.38 -3.70 2.95
C GLY A 29 -1.09 -3.53 3.30
N SER A 30 -1.85 -4.60 3.08
CA SER A 30 -3.26 -4.69 3.45
C SER A 30 -3.63 -6.11 3.86
N ILE A 31 -4.68 -6.22 4.67
CA ILE A 31 -5.32 -7.50 5.00
C ILE A 31 -6.68 -7.51 4.31
N VAL A 32 -7.05 -8.63 3.68
CA VAL A 32 -8.28 -8.76 2.90
C VAL A 32 -8.99 -10.08 3.15
N ASP A 33 -10.32 -10.09 2.97
CA ASP A 33 -11.17 -11.28 3.16
C ASP A 33 -11.22 -12.21 1.94
N ASN A 34 -10.86 -11.71 0.76
CA ASN A 34 -10.76 -12.49 -0.46
C ASN A 34 -9.41 -12.27 -1.16
N GLY A 35 -8.94 -13.31 -1.85
CA GLY A 35 -7.61 -13.36 -2.44
C GLY A 35 -7.67 -13.22 -3.96
N LYS A 36 -6.92 -12.26 -4.49
CA LYS A 36 -6.37 -12.11 -5.87
C LYS A 36 -6.11 -10.62 -6.16
N GLY A 37 -5.49 -9.90 -5.22
CA GLY A 37 -5.11 -8.50 -5.43
C GLY A 37 -3.63 -8.35 -5.71
N ALA A 38 -3.26 -7.10 -5.98
CA ALA A 38 -1.87 -6.71 -6.12
C ALA A 38 -1.57 -5.41 -5.35
N PRO A 39 -0.37 -5.29 -4.78
CA PRO A 39 0.11 -4.01 -4.27
C PRO A 39 0.40 -3.08 -5.44
N LEU A 40 0.20 -1.79 -5.19
CA LEU A 40 0.51 -0.74 -6.15
C LEU A 40 1.73 0.05 -5.66
N VAL A 41 2.52 0.58 -6.61
CA VAL A 41 3.57 1.55 -6.29
C VAL A 41 2.91 2.74 -5.60
N TRP A 42 3.07 2.85 -4.30
CA TRP A 42 2.38 3.86 -3.51
C TRP A 42 3.17 5.17 -3.45
N GLN A 43 4.49 5.10 -3.35
CA GLN A 43 5.35 6.27 -3.56
C GLN A 43 6.58 5.86 -4.35
N CYS A 44 7.10 6.80 -5.15
CA CYS A 44 8.32 6.64 -5.92
C CYS A 44 9.10 7.94 -5.84
N TYR A 45 10.36 7.85 -5.42
CA TYR A 45 11.28 8.99 -5.36
C TYR A 45 12.36 8.79 -6.41
N GLY A 46 12.47 9.72 -7.34
CA GLY A 46 13.55 9.81 -8.30
C GLY A 46 14.91 9.96 -7.62
N SER A 47 15.98 9.72 -8.37
CA SER A 47 17.35 9.79 -7.83
C SER A 47 17.70 11.12 -7.16
N LYS A 48 17.08 12.24 -7.57
CA LYS A 48 17.30 13.56 -6.97
C LYS A 48 16.34 13.91 -5.84
N GLU A 49 15.35 13.06 -5.56
CA GLU A 49 14.27 13.31 -4.61
C GLU A 49 14.51 12.62 -3.25
N TYR A 50 15.49 11.72 -3.17
CA TYR A 50 15.95 11.14 -1.90
C TYR A 50 17.41 11.49 -1.60
N HIS A 51 17.72 11.54 -0.31
CA HIS A 51 19.01 11.84 0.28
C HIS A 51 19.20 11.00 1.55
N SER A 52 20.38 11.05 2.16
CA SER A 52 20.56 10.45 3.49
C SER A 52 19.70 11.20 4.50
N GLY A 53 18.87 10.47 5.25
CA GLY A 53 17.89 11.04 6.18
C GLY A 53 16.55 11.41 5.54
N SER A 54 16.24 10.95 4.32
CA SER A 54 14.91 11.12 3.74
C SER A 54 13.82 10.51 4.61
N ILE A 55 12.67 11.18 4.65
CA ILE A 55 11.52 10.77 5.46
C ILE A 55 10.36 10.42 4.52
N ILE A 56 9.88 9.18 4.64
CA ILE A 56 8.62 8.75 4.04
C ILE A 56 7.54 8.91 5.10
N GLY A 57 6.67 9.91 4.94
CA GLY A 57 5.58 10.20 5.88
C GLY A 57 4.20 9.95 5.27
N TRP A 58 3.21 9.66 6.11
CA TRP A 58 1.81 9.53 5.69
C TRP A 58 0.81 9.74 6.84
N ASN A 59 -0.48 9.78 6.49
CA ASN A 59 -1.59 9.92 7.42
C ASN A 59 -2.60 8.78 7.21
N GLU A 60 -3.35 8.43 8.24
CA GLU A 60 -4.47 7.48 8.17
C GLU A 60 -5.73 8.15 7.64
N LYS A 61 -5.62 8.71 6.43
CA LYS A 61 -6.75 9.18 5.64
C LYS A 61 -6.83 8.37 4.36
N TYR A 62 -8.03 7.91 4.03
CA TYR A 62 -8.25 6.97 2.95
C TYR A 62 -9.33 7.46 2.00
N SER A 63 -9.23 7.00 0.76
CA SER A 63 -10.35 7.00 -0.19
C SER A 63 -10.48 5.62 -0.81
N ALA A 64 -11.70 5.23 -1.16
CA ALA A 64 -11.96 4.06 -1.98
C ALA A 64 -11.98 4.48 -3.46
N PHE A 65 -11.56 3.58 -4.34
CA PHE A 65 -11.67 3.77 -5.79
C PHE A 65 -12.20 2.52 -6.49
N ILE A 66 -12.73 2.73 -7.69
CA ILE A 66 -13.08 1.67 -8.64
C ILE A 66 -12.54 1.98 -10.03
N SER A 67 -12.35 0.95 -10.84
CA SER A 67 -11.92 1.00 -12.23
C SER A 67 -12.41 -0.25 -12.97
N THR A 68 -12.57 -0.19 -14.28
CA THR A 68 -12.77 -1.37 -15.14
C THR A 68 -11.45 -1.97 -15.65
N GLN A 69 -10.29 -1.37 -15.31
CA GLN A 69 -9.00 -1.90 -15.71
C GLN A 69 -8.70 -3.24 -15.02
N GLU A 70 -8.14 -4.19 -15.77
CA GLU A 70 -7.63 -5.44 -15.23
C GLU A 70 -6.35 -5.24 -14.41
N ILE A 71 -6.20 -6.04 -13.35
CA ILE A 71 -4.97 -6.09 -12.57
C ILE A 71 -3.93 -6.87 -13.38
N ALA A 72 -2.94 -6.16 -13.92
CA ALA A 72 -1.81 -6.73 -14.65
C ALA A 72 -0.53 -5.94 -14.34
N ASP A 73 0.63 -6.60 -14.37
CA ASP A 73 1.92 -5.96 -14.06
C ASP A 73 2.14 -4.66 -14.86
N LYS A 74 2.59 -3.61 -14.17
CA LYS A 74 2.81 -2.25 -14.68
C LYS A 74 1.57 -1.49 -15.16
N THR A 75 0.37 -2.05 -15.06
CA THR A 75 -0.87 -1.28 -15.30
C THR A 75 -0.99 -0.19 -14.25
N THR A 76 -1.01 1.07 -14.68
CA THR A 76 -1.33 2.23 -13.83
C THR A 76 -2.84 2.38 -13.74
N PHE A 77 -3.38 2.33 -12.52
CA PHE A 77 -4.82 2.52 -12.31
C PHE A 77 -5.22 3.98 -12.45
N VAL A 78 -6.20 4.21 -13.32
CA VAL A 78 -6.99 5.42 -13.41
C VAL A 78 -8.36 5.11 -12.79
N SER A 79 -8.67 5.81 -11.70
CA SER A 79 -9.95 5.63 -11.02
C SER A 79 -11.09 6.22 -11.85
N GLU A 80 -12.15 5.44 -12.06
CA GLU A 80 -13.41 5.92 -12.65
C GLU A 80 -14.23 6.70 -11.63
N SER A 81 -14.23 6.21 -10.40
CA SER A 81 -14.88 6.87 -9.27
C SER A 81 -14.00 6.76 -8.03
N THR A 82 -13.99 7.82 -7.23
CA THR A 82 -13.31 7.85 -5.93
C THR A 82 -14.23 8.42 -4.86
N LYS A 83 -14.04 7.98 -3.61
CA LYS A 83 -14.77 8.50 -2.47
C LYS A 83 -13.90 8.49 -1.22
N ASP A 84 -13.79 9.62 -0.54
CA ASP A 84 -13.20 9.65 0.80
C ASP A 84 -13.94 8.69 1.72
N ILE A 85 -13.19 7.90 2.49
CA ILE A 85 -13.76 6.87 3.34
C ILE A 85 -12.99 6.77 4.65
N LEU A 86 -13.72 6.55 5.73
CA LEU A 86 -13.16 6.29 7.05
C LEU A 86 -13.16 4.78 7.34
N LEU A 87 -12.30 4.35 8.25
CA LEU A 87 -12.40 3.01 8.83
C LEU A 87 -13.79 2.84 9.48
N GLY A 88 -14.37 1.65 9.40
CA GLY A 88 -15.73 1.40 9.87
C GLY A 88 -16.83 1.72 8.86
N ARG A 89 -16.47 2.10 7.63
CA ARG A 89 -17.43 2.52 6.60
C ARG A 89 -17.41 1.60 5.40
N LYS A 90 -18.50 1.64 4.65
CA LYS A 90 -18.62 0.98 3.35
C LYS A 90 -19.09 1.94 2.27
N VAL A 91 -18.64 1.71 1.05
CA VAL A 91 -19.20 2.31 -0.18
C VAL A 91 -19.81 1.21 -1.04
N THR A 92 -20.71 1.58 -1.93
CA THR A 92 -21.36 0.66 -2.86
C THR A 92 -21.24 1.20 -4.27
N ILE A 93 -20.86 0.32 -5.21
CA ILE A 93 -20.91 0.58 -6.64
C ILE A 93 -22.37 0.51 -7.05
N ASP A 94 -22.92 1.62 -7.50
CA ASP A 94 -24.28 1.69 -8.02
C ASP A 94 -24.35 1.27 -9.51
N SER A 95 -25.56 1.18 -10.06
CA SER A 95 -25.78 0.78 -11.45
C SER A 95 -25.20 1.76 -12.49
N SER A 96 -24.71 2.93 -12.08
CA SER A 96 -24.02 3.88 -12.95
C SER A 96 -22.50 3.72 -12.95
N GLY A 97 -21.96 2.74 -12.21
CA GLY A 97 -20.52 2.56 -12.05
C GLY A 97 -19.89 3.64 -11.19
N THR A 98 -20.63 4.19 -10.21
CA THR A 98 -20.15 5.23 -9.30
C THR A 98 -20.17 4.73 -7.86
N LEU A 99 -19.24 5.23 -7.04
CA LEU A 99 -19.23 5.00 -5.60
C LEU A 99 -20.25 5.88 -4.87
N SER A 100 -21.14 5.24 -4.11
CA SER A 100 -22.10 5.90 -3.23
C SER A 100 -21.44 6.69 -2.10
N GLN A 101 -22.24 7.46 -1.36
CA GLN A 101 -21.76 8.08 -0.12
C GLN A 101 -21.46 7.01 0.94
N PRO A 102 -20.37 7.15 1.74
CA PRO A 102 -20.03 6.15 2.73
C PRO A 102 -21.14 5.92 3.78
N SER A 103 -21.52 4.66 3.98
CA SER A 103 -22.49 4.21 4.99
C SER A 103 -21.80 3.35 6.06
N ASP A 104 -22.53 2.96 7.11
CA ASP A 104 -21.98 2.09 8.17
C ASP A 104 -21.51 0.76 7.58
N GLY A 105 -20.28 0.39 7.92
CA GLY A 105 -19.65 -0.87 7.54
C GLY A 105 -19.10 -1.60 8.77
N GLN A 106 -18.23 -2.58 8.53
CA GLN A 106 -17.55 -3.29 9.60
C GLN A 106 -16.52 -2.38 10.30
N PRO A 107 -16.61 -2.18 11.63
CA PRO A 107 -15.66 -1.36 12.39
C PRO A 107 -14.21 -1.76 12.09
N GLY A 108 -13.34 -0.77 11.89
CA GLY A 108 -11.91 -0.97 11.64
C GLY A 108 -11.55 -1.43 10.22
N CYS A 109 -12.53 -1.61 9.34
CA CYS A 109 -12.35 -2.00 7.94
C CYS A 109 -12.88 -0.92 6.98
N ILE A 110 -12.45 -0.99 5.71
CA ILE A 110 -13.09 -0.33 4.58
C ILE A 110 -13.75 -1.42 3.75
N GLN A 111 -15.02 -1.24 3.39
CA GLN A 111 -15.76 -2.21 2.58
C GLN A 111 -16.19 -1.58 1.25
N ILE A 112 -16.01 -2.33 0.17
CA ILE A 112 -16.42 -1.92 -1.17
C ILE A 112 -17.35 -3.01 -1.71
N ASN A 113 -18.63 -2.69 -1.84
CA ASN A 113 -19.66 -3.61 -2.31
C ASN A 113 -19.98 -3.35 -3.79
N ASN A 114 -19.86 -4.36 -4.63
CA ASN A 114 -20.32 -4.28 -6.00
C ASN A 114 -21.78 -4.77 -6.07
N SER A 115 -22.73 -3.83 -6.08
CA SER A 115 -24.17 -4.16 -6.14
C SER A 115 -24.72 -4.27 -7.57
N THR A 116 -23.86 -4.14 -8.57
CA THR A 116 -24.28 -4.22 -9.98
C THR A 116 -24.63 -5.66 -10.36
N ALA A 117 -25.45 -5.82 -11.39
CA ALA A 117 -25.92 -7.13 -11.86
C ALA A 117 -25.02 -7.74 -12.93
N ASP A 118 -24.25 -6.92 -13.66
CA ASP A 118 -23.66 -7.31 -14.94
C ASP A 118 -22.17 -6.93 -15.09
N THR A 119 -21.63 -6.14 -14.17
CA THR A 119 -20.28 -5.58 -14.30
C THR A 119 -19.39 -6.00 -13.14
N ASP A 120 -18.28 -6.65 -13.47
CA ASP A 120 -17.19 -6.86 -12.52
C ASP A 120 -16.27 -5.63 -12.55
N TYR A 121 -15.75 -5.23 -11.39
CA TYR A 121 -14.85 -4.08 -11.28
C TYR A 121 -13.53 -4.51 -10.65
N THR A 122 -12.53 -3.66 -10.80
CA THR A 122 -11.39 -3.60 -9.88
C THR A 122 -11.65 -2.50 -8.87
N CYS A 123 -11.43 -2.78 -7.59
CA CYS A 123 -11.52 -1.80 -6.52
C CYS A 123 -10.24 -1.74 -5.71
N GLY A 124 -10.13 -0.71 -4.88
CA GLY A 124 -9.02 -0.59 -3.97
C GLY A 124 -9.14 0.62 -3.07
N ILE A 125 -8.08 0.86 -2.31
CA ILE A 125 -7.98 2.03 -1.44
C ILE A 125 -6.76 2.85 -1.81
N CYS A 126 -6.91 4.15 -1.64
CA CYS A 126 -5.82 5.11 -1.62
C CYS A 126 -5.53 5.51 -0.17
N GLN A 127 -4.29 5.87 0.11
CA GLN A 127 -3.89 6.47 1.37
C GLN A 127 -3.19 7.79 1.14
N GLN A 128 -3.43 8.76 2.04
CA GLN A 128 -2.83 10.08 1.96
C GLN A 128 -1.32 10.04 2.29
N ASP A 129 -0.49 10.46 1.33
CA ASP A 129 0.95 10.61 1.51
C ASP A 129 1.31 11.84 2.39
N GLY A 130 2.60 12.04 2.61
CA GLY A 130 3.13 13.19 3.37
C GLY A 130 2.87 14.56 2.71
N ASN A 131 2.55 14.57 1.42
CA ASN A 131 2.26 15.76 0.61
C ASN A 131 0.75 15.99 0.43
N SER A 132 -0.08 15.34 1.24
CA SER A 132 -1.54 15.42 1.21
C SER A 132 -2.21 14.86 -0.05
N LYS A 133 -1.50 14.08 -0.88
CA LYS A 133 -2.07 13.42 -2.06
C LYS A 133 -2.66 12.06 -1.70
N MET A 134 -3.86 11.76 -2.19
CA MET A 134 -4.43 10.41 -2.12
C MET A 134 -3.79 9.54 -3.19
N VAL A 135 -3.10 8.48 -2.78
CA VAL A 135 -2.37 7.62 -3.70
C VAL A 135 -2.83 6.16 -3.57
N PRO A 136 -3.20 5.48 -4.67
CA PRO A 136 -3.60 4.07 -4.65
C PRO A 136 -2.51 3.19 -4.03
N MET A 137 -2.88 2.30 -3.11
CA MET A 137 -1.94 1.38 -2.46
C MET A 137 -2.13 -0.09 -2.83
N CYS A 138 -3.35 -0.49 -3.19
CA CYS A 138 -3.68 -1.87 -3.56
C CYS A 138 -4.90 -1.89 -4.47
N ALA A 139 -5.01 -2.97 -5.27
CA ALA A 139 -6.14 -3.23 -6.14
C ALA A 139 -6.59 -4.69 -6.01
N PHE A 140 -7.91 -4.93 -6.06
CA PHE A 140 -8.57 -6.23 -5.92
C PHE A 140 -9.73 -6.34 -6.92
N PRO A 141 -9.97 -7.52 -7.50
CA PRO A 141 -11.16 -7.75 -8.31
C PRO A 141 -12.39 -7.86 -7.39
N VAL A 142 -13.41 -7.05 -7.64
CA VAL A 142 -14.70 -7.11 -6.97
C VAL A 142 -15.79 -7.53 -7.97
N LEU A 143 -16.19 -8.79 -7.88
CA LEU A 143 -17.18 -9.37 -8.78
C LEU A 143 -18.59 -8.82 -8.48
N ARG A 144 -19.45 -8.83 -9.50
CA ARG A 144 -20.86 -8.46 -9.38
C ARG A 144 -21.55 -9.22 -8.23
N GLY A 145 -22.30 -8.50 -7.40
CA GLY A 145 -22.97 -9.06 -6.22
C GLY A 145 -22.04 -9.50 -5.08
N THR A 146 -20.76 -9.12 -5.12
CA THR A 146 -19.78 -9.43 -4.06
C THR A 146 -19.27 -8.18 -3.36
N GLN A 147 -18.54 -8.38 -2.27
CA GLN A 147 -17.96 -7.32 -1.46
C GLN A 147 -16.52 -7.68 -1.08
N ASP A 148 -15.65 -6.68 -1.12
CA ASP A 148 -14.29 -6.77 -0.59
C ASP A 148 -14.21 -6.03 0.75
N THR A 149 -13.57 -6.65 1.74
CA THR A 149 -13.26 -6.04 3.04
C THR A 149 -11.77 -5.86 3.18
N ILE A 150 -11.32 -4.62 3.30
CA ILE A 150 -9.91 -4.24 3.36
C ILE A 150 -9.59 -3.64 4.74
N ILE A 151 -8.54 -4.14 5.39
CA ILE A 151 -7.88 -3.48 6.52
C ILE A 151 -6.53 -2.95 6.02
N PRO A 152 -6.37 -1.61 5.85
CA PRO A 152 -5.05 -1.04 5.60
C PRO A 152 -4.14 -1.28 6.80
N ILE A 153 -2.92 -1.75 6.63
CA ILE A 153 -1.96 -1.94 7.72
C ILE A 153 -0.72 -1.09 7.50
N GLU A 154 0.00 -0.78 8.57
CA GLU A 154 1.18 0.10 8.49
C GLU A 154 2.45 -0.67 8.15
N LYS A 155 2.30 -1.70 7.32
CA LYS A 155 3.40 -2.47 6.75
C LYS A 155 3.81 -1.84 5.43
N ILE A 156 5.11 -1.64 5.24
CA ILE A 156 5.68 -1.04 4.04
C ILE A 156 6.75 -1.97 3.45
N ALA A 157 6.82 -2.06 2.12
CA ALA A 157 7.99 -2.63 1.44
C ALA A 157 8.70 -1.51 0.69
N ILE A 158 10.03 -1.50 0.77
CA ILE A 158 10.86 -0.54 0.06
C ILE A 158 12.03 -1.22 -0.64
N TYR A 159 12.38 -0.73 -1.83
CA TYR A 159 13.60 -1.13 -2.53
C TYR A 159 14.09 -0.04 -3.49
N PHE A 160 15.38 -0.11 -3.83
CA PHE A 160 15.96 0.71 -4.89
C PHE A 160 15.96 -0.07 -6.22
N ALA A 161 15.54 0.57 -7.32
CA ALA A 161 15.65 0.01 -8.67
C ALA A 161 15.74 1.09 -9.75
N THR A 162 16.23 0.74 -10.94
CA THR A 162 16.36 1.63 -12.10
C THR A 162 15.15 1.58 -13.04
N GLU A 163 14.14 0.77 -12.72
CA GLU A 163 12.94 0.69 -13.53
C GLU A 163 12.17 2.01 -13.59
N THR A 164 11.26 2.12 -14.55
CA THR A 164 10.38 3.28 -14.68
C THR A 164 8.94 2.81 -14.63
N ILE A 165 8.46 2.68 -13.40
CA ILE A 165 7.07 2.39 -13.07
C ILE A 165 6.47 3.62 -12.39
N ASN A 166 5.26 4.00 -12.79
CA ASN A 166 4.54 5.12 -12.23
C ASN A 166 3.90 4.75 -10.89
N THR A 167 3.76 5.74 -10.01
CA THR A 167 2.89 5.65 -8.84
C THR A 167 1.46 5.24 -9.25
N GLY A 168 0.81 4.38 -8.46
CA GLY A 168 -0.48 3.77 -8.76
C GLY A 168 -0.43 2.57 -9.71
N SER A 169 0.76 2.13 -10.11
CA SER A 169 0.90 0.96 -10.99
C SER A 169 1.06 -0.33 -10.21
N VAL A 170 0.49 -1.40 -10.76
CA VAL A 170 0.69 -2.77 -10.27
C VAL A 170 2.15 -3.17 -10.37
N LYS A 171 2.65 -3.80 -9.31
CA LYS A 171 3.97 -4.43 -9.30
C LYS A 171 3.92 -5.68 -8.44
N GLU A 172 3.94 -6.85 -9.08
CA GLU A 172 3.80 -8.13 -8.38
C GLU A 172 5.14 -8.67 -7.88
N SER A 173 6.25 -8.28 -8.51
CA SER A 173 7.60 -8.76 -8.16
C SER A 173 8.60 -7.63 -8.02
N ALA A 174 9.41 -7.67 -6.97
CA ALA A 174 10.42 -6.66 -6.70
C ALA A 174 11.52 -6.65 -7.78
N ALA A 175 11.89 -5.48 -8.29
CA ALA A 175 13.02 -5.37 -9.24
C ALA A 175 14.39 -5.26 -8.55
N GLY A 176 14.42 -5.03 -7.23
CA GLY A 176 15.64 -4.84 -6.46
C GLY A 176 15.56 -5.50 -5.09
N LYS A 177 16.71 -5.57 -4.42
CA LYS A 177 16.80 -5.99 -3.02
C LYS A 177 16.12 -4.94 -2.12
N GLY A 178 15.28 -5.42 -1.20
CA GLY A 178 14.47 -4.55 -0.36
C GLY A 178 14.27 -5.05 1.05
N ILE A 179 13.39 -4.36 1.77
CA ILE A 179 12.97 -4.71 3.13
C ILE A 179 11.48 -4.43 3.31
N VAL A 180 10.82 -5.33 4.04
CA VAL A 180 9.49 -5.13 4.60
C VAL A 180 9.63 -4.69 6.05
N ILE A 181 8.96 -3.60 6.42
CA ILE A 181 8.97 -3.04 7.77
C ILE A 181 7.52 -2.88 8.22
N ASP A 182 7.21 -3.37 9.42
CA ASP A 182 5.88 -3.23 10.02
C ASP A 182 5.88 -2.11 11.08
N LEU A 183 5.08 -1.08 10.82
CA LEU A 183 4.83 0.07 11.68
C LEU A 183 3.44 0.01 12.33
N THR A 184 2.71 -1.11 12.26
CA THR A 184 1.31 -1.18 12.73
C THR A 184 1.16 -0.82 14.22
N ASP A 185 2.19 -1.11 15.02
CA ASP A 185 2.24 -0.82 16.45
C ASP A 185 3.17 0.34 16.83
N LEU A 186 3.77 1.03 15.85
CA LEU A 186 4.77 2.07 16.07
C LEU A 186 4.65 3.19 15.03
N LYS A 187 4.61 4.44 15.47
CA LYS A 187 4.44 5.57 14.56
C LYS A 187 5.70 5.91 13.75
N ASN A 188 6.88 5.58 14.27
CA ASN A 188 8.14 5.99 13.67
C ASN A 188 9.10 4.80 13.65
N ARG A 189 9.85 4.67 12.55
CA ARG A 189 10.97 3.71 12.43
C ARG A 189 12.13 4.35 11.68
N THR A 190 13.33 3.83 11.91
CA THR A 190 14.52 4.14 11.10
C THR A 190 15.04 2.90 10.40
N ALA A 191 15.23 2.99 9.09
CA ALA A 191 15.89 1.98 8.29
C ALA A 191 17.18 2.55 7.67
N SER A 192 18.20 1.71 7.57
CA SER A 192 19.43 2.02 6.87
C SER A 192 19.56 1.19 5.60
N TYR A 193 20.25 1.76 4.61
CA TYR A 193 20.68 1.07 3.41
C TYR A 193 22.16 1.34 3.15
N ALA A 194 22.89 0.26 2.85
CA ALA A 194 24.24 0.34 2.32
C ALA A 194 24.41 -0.65 1.17
N LEU A 195 24.97 -0.19 0.05
CA LEU A 195 25.26 -1.01 -1.12
C LEU A 195 26.19 -2.17 -0.72
N GLY A 196 25.86 -3.38 -1.16
CA GLY A 196 26.57 -4.61 -0.77
C GLY A 196 26.20 -5.18 0.60
N LYS A 197 25.71 -4.36 1.56
CA LYS A 197 25.23 -4.83 2.88
C LYS A 197 23.71 -4.99 2.93
N GLY A 198 22.98 -4.26 2.10
CA GLY A 198 21.52 -4.30 2.00
C GLY A 198 20.84 -3.38 3.02
N TRP A 199 19.57 -3.71 3.28
CA TRP A 199 18.69 -2.96 4.18
C TRP A 199 18.74 -3.51 5.60
N LYS A 200 18.54 -2.63 6.58
CA LYS A 200 18.43 -2.99 8.00
C LYS A 200 17.50 -2.02 8.75
N VAL A 201 16.84 -2.49 9.79
CA VAL A 201 16.12 -1.64 10.77
C VAL A 201 17.08 -1.29 11.92
N GLU A 202 17.19 0.00 12.28
CA GLU A 202 18.22 0.48 13.23
C GLU A 202 17.73 0.56 14.68
N ASP A 203 16.43 0.65 14.93
CA ASP A 203 15.85 0.85 16.26
C ASP A 203 15.52 -0.47 16.99
N GLY A 204 16.21 -1.56 16.62
CA GLY A 204 16.05 -2.88 17.23
C GLY A 204 14.75 -3.60 16.84
N GLY A 205 13.98 -3.06 15.89
CA GLY A 205 12.84 -3.74 15.29
C GLY A 205 13.21 -4.86 14.32
N GLU A 206 12.22 -5.70 14.01
CA GLU A 206 12.34 -6.67 12.93
C GLU A 206 12.00 -6.02 11.59
N GLY A 207 12.84 -6.30 10.58
CA GLY A 207 12.54 -6.05 9.18
C GLY A 207 12.91 -7.28 8.37
N VAL A 208 12.07 -7.63 7.41
CA VAL A 208 12.26 -8.83 6.59
C VAL A 208 12.83 -8.40 5.25
N THR A 209 14.12 -8.67 5.03
CA THR A 209 14.77 -8.39 3.75
C THR A 209 14.29 -9.35 2.67
N PHE A 210 14.22 -8.87 1.42
CA PHE A 210 13.88 -9.70 0.27
C PHE A 210 14.83 -9.45 -0.91
N GLU A 211 14.98 -10.46 -1.75
CA GLU A 211 15.82 -10.43 -2.96
C GLU A 211 15.02 -9.94 -4.18
N PRO A 212 15.71 -9.54 -5.28
CA PRO A 212 15.03 -9.33 -6.56
C PRO A 212 14.17 -10.52 -6.97
N ASN A 213 13.06 -10.25 -7.64
CA ASN A 213 11.98 -11.17 -8.00
C ASN A 213 11.17 -11.74 -6.83
N ALA A 214 11.33 -11.22 -5.61
CA ALA A 214 10.42 -11.57 -4.51
C ALA A 214 8.97 -11.17 -4.85
N ASP A 215 8.03 -12.04 -4.52
CA ASP A 215 6.59 -11.82 -4.68
C ASP A 215 6.10 -10.77 -3.67
N LEU A 216 5.87 -9.56 -4.15
CA LEU A 216 5.40 -8.43 -3.35
C LEU A 216 3.97 -8.65 -2.85
N SER A 217 3.13 -9.34 -3.63
CA SER A 217 1.76 -9.66 -3.22
C SER A 217 1.78 -10.55 -1.98
N SER A 218 2.59 -11.62 -1.97
CA SER A 218 2.74 -12.49 -0.80
C SER A 218 3.36 -11.78 0.42
N LEU A 219 4.19 -10.75 0.21
CA LEU A 219 4.81 -9.98 1.29
C LEU A 219 3.86 -8.93 1.91
N LEU A 220 2.95 -8.36 1.12
CA LEU A 220 2.17 -7.18 1.49
C LEU A 220 0.68 -7.44 1.65
N ILE A 221 0.13 -8.44 0.96
CA ILE A 221 -1.29 -8.78 1.00
C ILE A 221 -1.46 -10.04 1.84
N THR A 222 -2.16 -9.89 2.97
CA THR A 222 -2.49 -11.03 3.82
C THR A 222 -3.96 -11.36 3.69
N VAL A 223 -4.28 -12.52 3.13
CA VAL A 223 -5.66 -13.02 3.08
C VAL A 223 -6.03 -13.64 4.42
N LYS A 224 -7.19 -13.28 4.95
CA LYS A 224 -7.70 -13.74 6.25
C LYS A 224 -9.17 -14.10 6.15
N SER A 225 -9.61 -15.04 6.97
CA SER A 225 -11.04 -15.33 7.07
C SER A 225 -11.80 -14.10 7.60
N THR A 226 -13.09 -14.00 7.29
CA THR A 226 -13.95 -12.92 7.83
C THR A 226 -13.93 -12.87 9.37
N ALA A 227 -13.82 -14.03 10.03
CA ALA A 227 -13.72 -14.10 11.49
C ALA A 227 -12.40 -13.51 12.02
N GLU A 228 -11.27 -13.82 11.38
CA GLU A 228 -9.97 -13.24 11.71
C GLU A 228 -9.95 -11.72 11.47
N ILE A 229 -10.54 -11.25 10.37
CA ILE A 229 -10.63 -9.82 10.06
C ILE A 229 -11.44 -9.07 11.11
N LYS A 230 -12.58 -9.63 11.56
CA LYS A 230 -13.36 -9.03 12.66
C LYS A 230 -12.53 -8.90 13.93
N LYS A 231 -11.78 -9.95 14.29
CA LYS A 231 -10.90 -9.95 15.46
C LYS A 231 -9.81 -8.87 15.33
N LEU A 232 -9.09 -8.85 14.21
CA LEU A 232 -8.00 -7.89 13.97
C LEU A 232 -8.50 -6.44 13.95
N ALA A 233 -9.70 -6.21 13.39
CA ALA A 233 -10.29 -4.89 13.37
C ALA A 233 -10.68 -4.40 14.77
N GLN A 234 -11.20 -5.30 15.63
CA GLN A 234 -11.45 -5.00 17.05
C GLN A 234 -10.17 -4.69 17.81
N GLU A 235 -9.11 -5.48 17.60
CA GLU A 235 -7.80 -5.24 18.21
C GLU A 235 -7.22 -3.88 17.81
N ARG A 236 -7.34 -3.51 16.52
CA ARG A 236 -6.89 -2.18 16.04
C ARG A 236 -7.66 -1.04 16.69
N ILE A 237 -8.98 -1.17 16.86
CA ILE A 237 -9.80 -0.16 17.54
C ILE A 237 -9.35 -0.02 18.99
N ALA A 238 -9.14 -1.13 19.69
CA ALA A 238 -8.71 -1.14 21.08
C ALA A 238 -7.33 -0.49 21.31
N ARG A 239 -6.43 -0.54 20.32
CA ARG A 239 -5.10 0.10 20.38
C ARG A 239 -5.11 1.61 20.09
N LYS A 240 -6.20 2.14 19.53
CA LYS A 240 -6.34 3.56 19.15
C LYS A 240 -7.11 4.41 20.16
N ILE A 241 -7.59 3.79 21.24
CA ILE A 241 -8.14 4.45 22.44
C ILE A 241 -7.02 4.49 23.48
#